data_AF-A0A971CTW9-F1
#
_entry.id   AF-A0A971CTW9-F1
#
_cell.length_a   1.000
_cell.length_b   1.000
_cell.length_c   1.000
_cell.angle_alpha   90.00
_cell.angle_beta   90.00
_cell.angle_gamma   90.00
#
_symmetry.space_group_name_H-M   'P 1'
#
loop_
_entity.id
_entity.type
_entity.pdbx_description
1 polymer ?
#
loop_
_entity_poly.entity_id
_entity_poly.type
_entity_poly.pdbx_seq_one_letter_code
_entity_poly.pdbx_strand_id
1 'polypeptide(L)'
;MSQRASGRRTYTMSKQKRGRYIRSRDAQGRYDDIAIDATVRQAAPFQKERQPSDTAIAIHDGDLQRKVRVHKTGNLVVFAVDASWSMAAAERMEATKGAIMSLLVDAYQKRDRVAMISFQKDRAYLALPPTSSVEMAKRALQRIPVGGKTPLSAGLLLSLQVIEREKSQNPDIVPLMILLTDGAGNVSVTGTPPREEALMIADLFRERHLRSVVINTEHESLDRGLARELADRLESNCYSLTAIRADNLYETVRREMNR
;
A
#
# COMPACT_ATOMS: atom_id res chain seq x y z
N MET A 1 -4.85 -34.77 -10.89
CA MET A 1 -4.73 -33.44 -11.52
C MET A 1 -4.76 -32.39 -10.41
N SER A 2 -3.64 -31.70 -10.19
CA SER A 2 -3.42 -30.80 -9.05
C SER A 2 -4.28 -29.55 -9.15
N GLN A 3 -5.16 -29.34 -8.17
CA GLN A 3 -5.85 -28.06 -7.96
C GLN A 3 -4.80 -27.03 -7.54
N ARG A 4 -4.36 -26.21 -8.50
CA ARG A 4 -3.60 -24.98 -8.21
C ARG A 4 -4.47 -24.11 -7.32
N ALA A 5 -4.09 -23.97 -6.06
CA ALA A 5 -4.66 -23.03 -5.12
C ALA A 5 -4.73 -21.64 -5.78
N SER A 6 -5.95 -21.23 -6.13
CA SER A 6 -6.24 -19.92 -6.69
C SER A 6 -5.88 -18.89 -5.62
N GLY A 7 -4.74 -18.22 -5.82
CA GLY A 7 -4.30 -17.12 -4.96
C GLY A 7 -5.43 -16.12 -4.82
N ARG A 8 -6.02 -16.10 -3.62
CA ARG A 8 -7.10 -15.21 -3.17
C ARG A 8 -6.60 -13.76 -3.21
N ARG A 9 -6.73 -13.11 -4.37
CA ARG A 9 -6.58 -11.66 -4.53
C ARG A 9 -7.95 -10.99 -4.49
N THR A 10 -8.01 -9.83 -3.88
CA THR A 10 -9.19 -8.96 -3.88
C THR A 10 -9.40 -8.41 -5.29
N TYR A 11 -10.62 -8.54 -5.82
CA TYR A 11 -10.99 -7.97 -7.10
C TYR A 11 -11.41 -6.51 -6.87
N THR A 12 -10.71 -5.56 -7.47
CA THR A 12 -11.10 -4.14 -7.44
C THR A 12 -11.75 -3.77 -8.76
N MET A 13 -12.83 -2.98 -8.69
CA MET A 13 -13.41 -2.34 -9.88
C MET A 13 -12.35 -1.46 -10.51
N SER A 14 -12.01 -1.71 -11.77
CA SER A 14 -11.03 -0.87 -12.45
C SER A 14 -11.64 0.48 -12.75
N LYS A 15 -10.90 1.55 -12.44
CA LYS A 15 -11.21 2.91 -12.90
C LYS A 15 -10.75 3.14 -14.34
N GLN A 16 -10.01 2.20 -14.92
CA GLN A 16 -9.48 2.23 -16.28
C GLN A 16 -10.20 1.20 -17.16
N LYS A 17 -9.99 1.27 -18.49
CA LYS A 17 -10.46 0.27 -19.47
C LYS A 17 -9.66 -1.05 -19.39
N ARG A 18 -9.26 -1.48 -18.20
CA ARG A 18 -8.44 -2.69 -17.95
C ARG A 18 -9.20 -3.70 -17.10
N GLY A 19 -8.86 -4.98 -17.28
CA GLY A 19 -9.49 -6.07 -16.55
C GLY A 19 -10.60 -6.79 -17.29
N ARG A 20 -11.15 -7.80 -16.61
CA ARG A 20 -12.22 -8.64 -17.12
C ARG A 20 -13.55 -7.92 -16.94
N TYR A 21 -14.29 -7.79 -18.04
CA TYR A 21 -15.69 -7.37 -18.01
C TYR A 21 -16.52 -8.47 -17.32
N ILE A 22 -17.19 -8.10 -16.22
CA ILE A 22 -17.97 -9.04 -15.40
C ILE A 22 -19.47 -8.78 -15.43
N ARG A 23 -19.87 -7.52 -15.59
CA ARG A 23 -21.28 -7.10 -15.67
C ARG A 23 -21.37 -5.72 -16.30
N SER A 24 -22.55 -5.36 -16.77
CA SER A 24 -22.87 -4.00 -17.21
C SER A 24 -23.62 -3.22 -16.13
N ARG A 25 -23.67 -1.89 -16.27
CA ARG A 25 -24.53 -0.98 -15.51
C ARG A 25 -24.95 0.21 -16.37
N ASP A 26 -25.98 0.94 -15.96
CA ASP A 26 -26.42 2.18 -16.62
C ASP A 26 -25.25 3.16 -16.83
N ALA A 27 -25.20 3.78 -18.01
CA ALA A 27 -24.17 4.73 -18.38
C ALA A 27 -24.23 6.02 -17.53
N GLN A 28 -25.41 6.44 -17.08
CA GLN A 28 -25.65 7.66 -16.29
C GLN A 28 -24.97 8.89 -16.90
N GLY A 29 -25.14 9.08 -18.22
CA GLY A 29 -24.51 10.16 -18.99
C GLY A 29 -22.99 9.99 -19.22
N ARG A 30 -22.40 8.83 -18.90
CA ARG A 30 -20.99 8.52 -19.15
C ARG A 30 -20.81 7.59 -20.34
N TYR A 31 -20.32 8.15 -21.44
CA TYR A 31 -20.19 7.46 -22.72
C TYR A 31 -18.84 6.76 -22.94
N ASP A 32 -18.02 6.65 -21.89
CA ASP A 32 -16.80 5.85 -21.93
C ASP A 32 -17.12 4.36 -21.78
N ASP A 33 -16.45 3.51 -22.57
CA ASP A 33 -16.40 2.06 -22.32
C ASP A 33 -17.76 1.33 -22.34
N ILE A 34 -18.61 1.69 -23.31
CA ILE A 34 -19.95 1.12 -23.53
C ILE A 34 -19.91 -0.41 -23.71
N ALA A 35 -20.84 -1.09 -23.05
CA ALA A 35 -21.18 -2.50 -23.20
C ALA A 35 -22.20 -2.66 -24.33
N ILE A 36 -21.71 -2.78 -25.56
CA ILE A 36 -22.56 -2.89 -26.77
C ILE A 36 -23.56 -4.05 -26.63
N ASP A 37 -23.11 -5.20 -26.13
CA ASP A 37 -23.95 -6.39 -25.91
C ASP A 37 -25.09 -6.14 -24.94
N ALA A 38 -24.84 -5.41 -23.85
CA ALA A 38 -25.85 -5.09 -22.84
C ALA A 38 -26.76 -3.95 -23.31
N THR A 39 -26.21 -2.97 -24.02
CA THR A 39 -26.95 -1.85 -24.62
C THR A 39 -27.95 -2.36 -25.65
N VAL A 40 -27.52 -3.24 -26.55
CA VAL A 40 -28.41 -3.85 -27.55
C VAL A 40 -29.49 -4.69 -26.86
N ARG A 41 -29.14 -5.48 -25.84
CA ARG A 41 -30.14 -6.24 -25.06
C ARG A 41 -31.14 -5.35 -24.34
N GLN A 42 -30.72 -4.19 -23.82
CA GLN A 42 -31.60 -3.21 -23.18
C GLN A 42 -32.53 -2.54 -24.19
N ALA A 43 -32.03 -2.21 -25.39
CA ALA A 43 -32.80 -1.59 -26.45
C ALA A 43 -33.77 -2.57 -27.16
N ALA A 44 -33.48 -3.87 -27.15
CA ALA A 44 -34.19 -4.89 -27.94
C ALA A 44 -35.72 -4.92 -27.74
N PRO A 45 -36.28 -4.83 -26.52
CA PRO A 45 -37.73 -4.87 -26.31
C PRO A 45 -38.49 -3.72 -26.99
N PHE A 46 -37.85 -2.57 -27.14
CA PHE A 46 -38.48 -1.33 -27.63
C PHE A 46 -38.42 -1.18 -29.15
N GLN A 47 -37.73 -2.07 -29.87
CA GLN A 47 -37.49 -1.91 -31.30
C GLN A 47 -38.77 -1.92 -32.16
N LYS A 48 -39.86 -2.53 -31.66
CA LYS A 48 -41.15 -2.54 -32.37
C LYS A 48 -41.90 -1.21 -32.29
N GLU A 49 -41.67 -0.45 -31.21
CA GLU A 49 -42.36 0.80 -30.93
C GLU A 49 -41.55 2.01 -31.41
N ARG A 50 -40.23 1.87 -31.48
CA ARG A 50 -39.34 2.92 -31.96
C ARG A 50 -39.39 3.01 -33.46
N GLN A 51 -39.45 4.24 -33.97
CA GLN A 51 -39.35 4.48 -35.39
C GLN A 51 -37.99 4.04 -35.91
N PRO A 52 -37.92 3.40 -37.08
CA PRO A 52 -36.66 3.09 -37.73
C PRO A 52 -35.84 4.37 -37.89
N SER A 53 -34.60 4.33 -37.41
CA SER A 53 -33.60 5.37 -37.71
C SER A 53 -32.73 4.92 -38.89
N ASP A 54 -31.74 5.72 -39.26
CA ASP A 54 -30.70 5.32 -40.24
C ASP A 54 -29.86 4.10 -39.82
N THR A 55 -30.03 3.62 -38.58
CA THR A 55 -29.36 2.43 -38.06
C THR A 55 -30.32 1.25 -37.86
N ALA A 56 -29.80 0.03 -37.97
CA ALA A 56 -30.57 -1.21 -37.84
C ALA A 56 -31.21 -1.42 -36.45
N ILE A 57 -30.72 -0.70 -35.42
CA ILE A 57 -31.22 -0.77 -34.04
C ILE A 57 -31.31 0.67 -33.52
N ALA A 58 -32.51 1.12 -33.17
CA ALA A 58 -32.72 2.43 -32.56
C ALA A 58 -32.26 2.40 -31.09
N ILE A 59 -31.15 3.06 -30.77
CA ILE A 59 -30.56 3.16 -29.43
C ILE A 59 -30.80 4.56 -28.86
N HIS A 60 -31.37 4.65 -27.66
CA HIS A 60 -31.57 5.89 -26.90
C HIS A 60 -30.62 5.93 -25.70
N ASP A 61 -30.46 7.10 -25.09
CA ASP A 61 -29.54 7.31 -23.95
C ASP A 61 -29.82 6.37 -22.77
N GLY A 62 -31.10 6.12 -22.46
CA GLY A 62 -31.51 5.20 -21.40
C GLY A 62 -31.23 3.72 -21.67
N ASP A 63 -30.86 3.35 -22.90
CA ASP A 63 -30.41 1.98 -23.19
C ASP A 63 -28.92 1.80 -22.94
N LEU A 64 -28.15 2.89 -22.84
CA LEU A 64 -26.70 2.84 -22.80
C LEU A 64 -26.24 2.18 -21.51
N GLN A 65 -25.53 1.08 -21.69
CA GLN A 65 -24.90 0.33 -20.61
C GLN A 65 -23.40 0.46 -20.72
N ARG A 66 -22.71 0.63 -19.59
CA ARG A 66 -21.25 0.67 -19.49
C ARG A 66 -20.68 -0.61 -18.89
N LYS A 67 -19.50 -1.01 -19.36
CA LYS A 67 -18.79 -2.19 -18.83
C LYS A 67 -18.32 -1.92 -17.39
N VAL A 68 -18.63 -2.83 -16.47
CA VAL A 68 -17.96 -2.94 -15.18
C VAL A 68 -16.84 -3.97 -15.33
N ARG A 69 -15.60 -3.49 -15.24
CA ARG A 69 -14.42 -4.33 -15.26
C ARG A 69 -13.85 -4.52 -13.86
N VAL A 70 -13.41 -5.74 -13.58
CA VAL A 70 -12.57 -6.02 -12.41
C VAL A 70 -11.22 -6.50 -12.89
N HIS A 71 -10.18 -6.09 -12.18
CA HIS A 71 -8.84 -6.63 -12.38
C HIS A 71 -8.24 -6.96 -11.03
N LYS A 72 -7.19 -7.77 -11.07
CA LYS A 72 -6.40 -8.09 -9.89
C LYS A 72 -5.47 -6.91 -9.63
N THR A 73 -5.73 -6.19 -8.55
CA THR A 73 -4.90 -5.11 -8.04
C THR A 73 -3.66 -5.70 -7.35
N GLY A 74 -2.49 -5.10 -7.62
CA GLY A 74 -1.27 -5.41 -6.88
C GLY A 74 -1.21 -4.54 -5.64
N ASN A 75 -0.67 -5.06 -4.53
CA ASN A 75 -0.39 -4.23 -3.37
C ASN A 75 0.99 -3.59 -3.50
N LEU A 76 1.17 -2.44 -2.87
CA LEU A 76 2.49 -1.84 -2.62
C LEU A 76 2.74 -1.86 -1.12
N VAL A 77 3.75 -2.60 -0.69
CA VAL A 77 4.22 -2.59 0.69
C VAL A 77 5.47 -1.73 0.77
N VAL A 78 5.40 -0.63 1.53
CA VAL A 78 6.53 0.29 1.73
C VAL A 78 7.07 0.09 3.13
N PHE A 79 8.29 -0.46 3.23
CA PHE A 79 9.00 -0.57 4.50
C PHE A 79 9.75 0.73 4.76
N ALA A 80 9.35 1.46 5.81
CA ALA A 80 10.09 2.60 6.32
C ALA A 80 10.85 2.14 7.57
N VAL A 81 12.17 1.96 7.43
CA VAL A 81 13.01 1.34 8.45
C VAL A 81 13.93 2.37 9.09
N ASP A 82 13.80 2.50 10.40
CA ASP A 82 14.70 3.27 11.22
C ASP A 82 16.00 2.50 11.50
N ALA A 83 17.12 3.02 11.00
CA ALA A 83 18.43 2.40 11.15
C ALA A 83 19.22 2.95 12.36
N SER A 84 18.64 3.84 13.18
CA SER A 84 19.30 4.44 14.34
C SER A 84 19.47 3.47 15.52
N TRP A 85 20.58 2.74 15.60
CA TRP A 85 20.74 1.71 16.64
C TRP A 85 22.18 1.56 17.16
N SER A 86 22.33 1.32 18.47
CA SER A 86 23.62 1.19 19.20
C SER A 86 24.16 -0.25 19.23
N MET A 87 25.28 -0.50 19.92
CA MET A 87 25.98 -1.81 19.96
C MET A 87 25.11 -2.95 20.52
N ALA A 88 24.22 -2.67 21.51
CA ALA A 88 23.23 -3.63 22.04
C ALA A 88 22.06 -3.92 21.07
N ALA A 89 22.02 -3.23 19.93
CA ALA A 89 20.97 -3.34 18.93
C ALA A 89 21.43 -4.05 17.64
N ALA A 90 22.68 -4.53 17.56
CA ALA A 90 23.12 -5.42 16.47
C ALA A 90 22.38 -6.77 16.48
N GLU A 91 22.23 -7.38 17.67
CA GLU A 91 21.45 -8.62 17.86
C GLU A 91 19.96 -8.43 17.55
N ARG A 92 19.42 -7.24 17.88
CA ARG A 92 18.03 -6.85 17.58
C ARG A 92 17.83 -6.52 16.10
N MET A 93 18.86 -6.00 15.43
CA MET A 93 18.86 -5.75 14.00
C MET A 93 18.80 -7.07 13.23
N GLU A 94 19.48 -8.11 13.70
CA GLU A 94 19.38 -9.44 13.09
C GLU A 94 17.97 -10.03 13.25
N ALA A 95 17.35 -9.84 14.42
CA ALA A 95 15.94 -10.18 14.64
C ALA A 95 14.98 -9.40 13.72
N THR A 96 15.21 -8.10 13.55
CA THR A 96 14.40 -7.21 12.71
C THR A 96 14.56 -7.51 11.23
N LYS A 97 15.79 -7.75 10.77
CA LYS A 97 16.08 -8.20 9.40
C LYS A 97 15.42 -9.56 9.15
N GLY A 98 15.42 -10.47 10.14
CA GLY A 98 14.68 -11.74 10.06
C GLY A 98 13.17 -11.54 9.89
N ALA A 99 12.57 -10.65 10.68
CA ALA A 99 11.15 -10.33 10.61
C ALA A 99 10.76 -9.60 9.31
N ILE A 100 11.55 -8.64 8.84
CA ILE A 100 11.32 -8.00 7.54
C ILE A 100 11.51 -9.03 6.43
N MET A 101 12.48 -9.94 6.54
CA MET A 101 12.69 -10.98 5.53
C MET A 101 11.49 -11.93 5.42
N SER A 102 10.91 -12.36 6.54
CA SER A 102 9.71 -13.21 6.52
C SER A 102 8.54 -12.49 5.83
N LEU A 103 8.33 -11.21 6.17
CA LEU A 103 7.34 -10.37 5.49
C LEU A 103 7.58 -10.25 3.98
N LEU A 104 8.83 -10.04 3.57
CA LEU A 104 9.21 -9.88 2.17
C LEU A 104 8.98 -11.16 1.36
N VAL A 105 9.33 -12.32 1.93
CA VAL A 105 9.13 -13.62 1.30
C VAL A 105 7.64 -13.87 1.07
N ASP A 106 6.78 -13.54 2.03
CA ASP A 106 5.33 -13.75 1.91
C ASP A 106 4.63 -12.73 1.01
N ALA A 107 5.03 -11.46 1.05
CA ALA A 107 4.56 -10.43 0.10
C ALA A 107 4.88 -10.83 -1.35
N TYR A 108 6.05 -11.44 -1.57
CA TYR A 108 6.42 -11.94 -2.89
C TYR A 108 5.58 -13.11 -3.36
N GLN A 109 5.20 -14.05 -2.49
CA GLN A 109 4.34 -15.18 -2.88
C GLN A 109 3.04 -14.71 -3.54
N LYS A 110 2.55 -13.51 -3.19
CA LYS A 110 1.34 -12.92 -3.78
C LYS A 110 1.60 -11.96 -4.94
N ARG A 111 2.86 -11.77 -5.34
CA ARG A 111 3.39 -10.83 -6.33
C ARG A 111 3.05 -9.37 -6.02
N ASP A 112 3.12 -9.01 -4.74
CA ASP A 112 3.04 -7.61 -4.33
C ASP A 112 4.36 -6.89 -4.67
N ARG A 113 4.28 -5.57 -4.85
CA ARG A 113 5.47 -4.74 -5.02
C ARG A 113 5.94 -4.29 -3.64
N VAL A 114 7.25 -4.28 -3.47
CA VAL A 114 7.90 -3.89 -2.23
C VAL A 114 8.81 -2.71 -2.51
N ALA A 115 8.73 -1.71 -1.66
CA ALA A 115 9.72 -0.65 -1.54
C ALA A 115 10.34 -0.65 -0.15
N MET A 116 11.57 -0.17 -0.05
CA MET A 116 12.27 -0.06 1.23
C MET A 116 12.95 1.29 1.31
N ILE A 117 12.62 2.03 2.35
CA ILE A 117 13.17 3.32 2.71
C ILE A 117 13.92 3.10 4.02
N SER A 118 15.15 3.56 4.06
CA SER A 118 15.94 3.58 5.29
C SER A 118 16.30 5.01 5.59
N PHE A 119 16.21 5.38 6.87
CA PHE A 119 16.58 6.69 7.34
C PHE A 119 17.60 6.56 8.46
N GLN A 120 18.66 7.37 8.36
CA GLN A 120 19.80 7.38 9.28
C GLN A 120 20.45 8.76 9.26
N LYS A 121 21.12 9.12 10.37
CA LYS A 121 21.81 10.40 10.53
C LYS A 121 20.85 11.56 10.27
N ASP A 122 21.06 12.32 9.20
CA ASP A 122 20.33 13.51 8.79
C ASP A 122 19.46 13.29 7.54
N ARG A 123 19.37 12.06 7.00
CA ARG A 123 18.72 11.82 5.70
C ARG A 123 17.91 10.52 5.64
N ALA A 124 16.89 10.52 4.80
CA ALA A 124 16.19 9.32 4.34
C ALA A 124 16.56 9.00 2.89
N TYR A 125 16.69 7.72 2.57
CA TYR A 125 16.98 7.27 1.21
C TYR A 125 16.19 6.02 0.84
N LEU A 126 15.92 5.88 -0.46
CA LEU A 126 15.21 4.75 -1.03
C LEU A 126 16.20 3.60 -1.25
N ALA A 127 16.30 2.70 -0.26
CA ALA A 127 17.17 1.53 -0.29
C ALA A 127 16.74 0.50 -1.35
N LEU A 128 15.43 0.40 -1.61
CA LEU A 128 14.86 -0.45 -2.64
C LEU A 128 13.70 0.29 -3.33
N PRO A 129 13.80 0.59 -4.63
CA PRO A 129 12.66 1.12 -5.37
C PRO A 129 11.55 0.06 -5.49
N PRO A 130 10.27 0.47 -5.63
CA PRO A 130 9.13 -0.45 -5.72
C PRO A 130 9.34 -1.57 -6.77
N THR A 131 9.62 -2.79 -6.31
CA THR A 131 9.97 -3.95 -7.15
C THR A 131 9.21 -5.19 -6.72
N SER A 132 9.00 -6.12 -7.65
CA SER A 132 8.52 -7.47 -7.36
C SER A 132 9.66 -8.48 -7.21
N SER A 133 10.94 -8.05 -7.26
CA SER A 133 12.09 -8.95 -7.15
C SER A 133 12.48 -9.21 -5.69
N VAL A 134 12.32 -10.46 -5.24
CA VAL A 134 12.80 -10.90 -3.92
C VAL A 134 14.28 -10.72 -3.77
N GLU A 135 15.04 -11.04 -4.82
CA GLU A 135 16.48 -11.05 -4.74
C GLU A 135 17.02 -9.63 -4.52
N MET A 136 16.43 -8.64 -5.20
CA MET A 136 16.75 -7.24 -4.95
C MET A 136 16.38 -6.83 -3.52
N ALA A 137 15.20 -7.22 -3.04
CA ALA A 137 14.75 -6.92 -1.68
C ALA A 137 15.67 -7.55 -0.60
N LYS A 138 16.05 -8.82 -0.81
CA LYS A 138 17.01 -9.55 0.04
C LYS A 138 18.35 -8.84 0.12
N ARG A 139 18.92 -8.47 -1.03
CA ARG A 139 20.20 -7.75 -1.11
C ARG A 139 20.12 -6.37 -0.47
N ALA A 140 19.01 -5.65 -0.67
CA ALA A 140 18.79 -4.34 -0.05
C ALA A 140 18.75 -4.45 1.48
N LEU A 141 18.03 -5.43 2.02
CA LEU A 141 17.91 -5.65 3.47
C LEU A 141 19.26 -6.01 4.12
N GLN A 142 20.07 -6.84 3.46
CA GLN A 142 21.40 -7.21 3.93
C GLN A 142 22.32 -5.97 4.03
N ARG A 143 22.18 -5.04 3.10
CA ARG A 143 23.01 -3.83 2.98
C ARG A 143 22.51 -2.64 3.81
N ILE A 144 21.41 -2.78 4.56
CA ILE A 144 20.97 -1.71 5.46
C ILE A 144 22.08 -1.48 6.52
N PRO A 145 22.65 -0.26 6.57
CA PRO A 145 23.64 0.12 7.57
C PRO A 145 23.02 0.15 8.96
N VAL A 146 23.86 -0.05 9.99
CA VAL A 146 23.42 -0.03 11.39
C VAL A 146 24.05 1.18 12.07
N GLY A 147 23.22 2.05 12.65
CA GLY A 147 23.67 3.18 13.46
C GLY A 147 23.47 4.56 12.84
N GLY A 148 23.37 5.58 13.71
CA GLY A 148 23.15 6.98 13.33
C GLY A 148 22.01 7.61 14.11
N LYS A 149 21.74 8.89 13.84
CA LYS A 149 20.54 9.59 14.34
C LYS A 149 19.29 9.21 13.52
N THR A 150 18.12 9.64 13.99
CA THR A 150 16.80 9.24 13.50
C THR A 150 16.06 10.42 12.83
N PRO A 151 16.16 10.60 11.51
CA PRO A 151 15.40 11.61 10.79
C PRO A 151 14.05 11.02 10.36
N LEU A 152 13.19 10.76 11.34
CA LEU A 152 11.88 10.10 11.16
C LEU A 152 10.97 10.87 10.18
N SER A 153 10.92 12.19 10.28
CA SER A 153 10.14 13.05 9.38
C SER A 153 10.58 12.89 7.92
N ALA A 154 11.88 12.87 7.66
CA ALA A 154 12.41 12.61 6.31
C ALA A 154 11.98 11.23 5.77
N GLY A 155 11.97 10.21 6.64
CA GLY A 155 11.53 8.86 6.28
C GLY A 155 10.06 8.79 5.89
N LEU A 156 9.20 9.44 6.68
CA LEU A 156 7.76 9.53 6.40
C LEU A 156 7.47 10.33 5.13
N LEU A 157 8.15 11.45 4.93
CA LEU A 157 7.99 12.28 3.73
C LEU A 157 8.39 11.53 2.46
N LEU A 158 9.53 10.84 2.48
CA LEU A 158 9.97 10.03 1.36
C LEU A 158 9.01 8.87 1.08
N SER A 159 8.43 8.27 2.13
CA SER A 159 7.42 7.22 1.99
C SER A 159 6.16 7.74 1.29
N LEU A 160 5.68 8.93 1.67
CA LEU A 160 4.56 9.59 1.01
C LEU A 160 4.86 9.86 -0.48
N GLN A 161 6.05 10.38 -0.79
CA GLN A 161 6.47 10.65 -2.17
C GLN A 161 6.51 9.39 -3.03
N VAL A 162 7.04 8.28 -2.50
CA VAL A 162 7.10 6.99 -3.21
C VAL A 162 5.69 6.45 -3.45
N ILE A 163 4.82 6.50 -2.45
CA ILE A 163 3.42 6.05 -2.57
C ILE A 163 2.68 6.84 -3.64
N GLU A 164 2.76 8.17 -3.59
CA GLU A 164 2.05 9.04 -4.55
C GLU A 164 2.58 8.85 -5.98
N ARG A 165 3.90 8.69 -6.15
CA ARG A 165 4.49 8.35 -7.45
C ARG A 165 3.92 7.04 -8.00
N GLU A 166 3.82 6.00 -7.17
CA GLU A 166 3.29 4.71 -7.59
C GLU A 166 1.79 4.74 -7.88
N LYS A 167 1.00 5.48 -7.09
CA LYS A 167 -0.43 5.70 -7.36
C LYS A 167 -0.65 6.46 -8.66
N SER A 168 0.22 7.41 -9.02
CA SER A 168 0.10 8.13 -10.29
C SER A 168 0.27 7.21 -11.51
N GLN A 169 1.14 6.19 -11.41
CA GLN A 169 1.38 5.21 -12.48
C GLN A 169 0.35 4.08 -12.47
N ASN A 170 -0.11 3.68 -11.29
CA ASN A 170 -1.10 2.64 -11.10
C ASN A 170 -2.17 3.10 -10.09
N PRO A 171 -3.22 3.80 -10.54
CA PRO A 171 -4.25 4.38 -9.66
C PRO A 171 -5.03 3.38 -8.81
N ASP A 172 -5.02 2.11 -9.21
CA ASP A 172 -5.71 1.05 -8.50
C ASP A 172 -4.79 0.36 -7.46
N ILE A 173 -3.48 0.67 -7.42
CA ILE A 173 -2.54 0.09 -6.45
C ILE A 173 -2.98 0.41 -5.02
N VAL A 174 -2.91 -0.58 -4.14
CA VAL A 174 -3.27 -0.41 -2.72
C VAL A 174 -1.97 -0.33 -1.91
N PRO A 175 -1.57 0.88 -1.45
CA PRO A 175 -0.38 1.04 -0.65
C PRO A 175 -0.63 0.70 0.82
N LEU A 176 0.38 0.12 1.45
CA LEU A 176 0.50 -0.04 2.90
C LEU A 176 1.92 0.34 3.31
N MET A 177 2.05 1.30 4.22
CA MET A 177 3.32 1.60 4.87
C MET A 177 3.51 0.72 6.11
N ILE A 178 4.68 0.11 6.25
CA ILE A 178 5.11 -0.54 7.49
C ILE A 178 6.27 0.26 8.03
N LEU A 179 6.05 0.96 9.14
CA LEU A 179 7.05 1.78 9.80
C LEU A 179 7.68 1.00 10.96
N LEU A 180 9.01 0.87 10.95
CA LEU A 180 9.77 0.28 12.04
C LEU A 180 10.60 1.39 12.69
N THR A 181 10.29 1.75 13.93
CA THR A 181 10.95 2.85 14.64
C THR A 181 10.77 2.72 16.15
N ASP A 182 11.65 3.35 16.92
CA ASP A 182 11.48 3.62 18.35
C ASP A 182 10.66 4.88 18.63
N GLY A 183 10.35 5.65 17.58
CA GLY A 183 9.62 6.92 17.68
C GLY A 183 10.50 8.09 18.14
N ALA A 184 11.80 7.88 18.37
CA ALA A 184 12.72 8.92 18.79
C ALA A 184 13.15 9.80 17.60
N GLY A 185 12.26 10.66 17.11
CA GLY A 185 12.60 11.68 16.12
C GLY A 185 13.62 12.69 16.69
N ASN A 186 14.87 12.58 16.28
CA ASN A 186 15.99 13.36 16.87
C ASN A 186 16.58 14.39 15.89
N VAL A 187 16.09 14.45 14.65
CA VAL A 187 16.57 15.35 13.59
C VAL A 187 15.40 15.91 12.78
N SER A 188 15.36 17.23 12.60
CA SER A 188 14.33 17.91 11.82
C SER A 188 14.80 18.27 10.43
N VAL A 189 13.85 18.33 9.49
CA VAL A 189 14.08 18.69 8.08
C VAL A 189 13.85 20.18 7.86
N THR A 190 12.91 20.80 8.58
CA THR A 190 12.47 22.20 8.41
C THR A 190 12.91 23.16 9.52
N GLY A 191 13.62 22.68 10.55
CA GLY A 191 13.98 23.47 11.74
C GLY A 191 12.92 23.48 12.86
N THR A 192 11.71 22.99 12.58
CA THR A 192 10.66 22.63 13.56
C THR A 192 11.15 21.53 14.51
N PRO A 193 10.65 21.40 15.76
CA PRO A 193 10.96 20.23 16.59
C PRO A 193 10.72 18.93 15.82
N PRO A 194 11.70 18.00 15.74
CA PRO A 194 11.64 16.81 14.88
C PRO A 194 10.39 15.94 15.11
N ARG A 195 9.92 15.88 16.36
CA ARG A 195 8.72 15.14 16.75
C ARG A 195 7.45 15.77 16.20
N GLU A 196 7.30 17.09 16.32
CA GLU A 196 6.14 17.81 15.79
C GLU A 196 6.09 17.67 14.26
N GLU A 197 7.24 17.77 13.60
CA GLU A 197 7.34 17.59 12.16
C GLU A 197 6.92 16.18 11.72
N ALA A 198 7.33 15.14 12.44
CA ALA A 198 6.90 13.77 12.16
C ALA A 198 5.39 13.59 12.33
N LEU A 199 4.79 14.20 13.36
CA LEU A 199 3.34 14.18 13.59
C LEU A 199 2.56 14.94 12.50
N MET A 200 3.07 16.07 12.03
CA MET A 200 2.48 16.80 10.89
C MET A 200 2.50 15.97 9.61
N ILE A 201 3.57 15.19 9.37
CA ILE A 201 3.60 14.31 8.21
C ILE A 201 2.66 13.12 8.40
N ALA A 202 2.53 12.58 9.62
CA ALA A 202 1.54 11.56 9.92
C ALA A 202 0.10 12.03 9.64
N ASP A 203 -0.20 13.31 9.91
CA ASP A 203 -1.47 13.93 9.53
C ASP A 203 -1.75 13.86 8.01
N LEU A 204 -0.73 14.08 7.19
CA LEU A 204 -0.87 13.98 5.73
C LEU A 204 -1.21 12.56 5.29
N PHE A 205 -0.69 11.52 5.96
CA PHE A 205 -1.06 10.13 5.66
C PHE A 205 -2.55 9.89 5.91
N ARG A 206 -3.08 10.40 7.03
CA ARG A 206 -4.50 10.32 7.36
C ARG A 206 -5.38 11.07 6.35
N GLU A 207 -5.04 12.31 6.03
CA GLU A 207 -5.77 13.12 5.04
C GLU A 207 -5.82 12.45 3.66
N ARG A 208 -4.78 11.69 3.32
CA ARG A 208 -4.67 10.95 2.06
C ARG A 208 -5.25 9.53 2.13
N HIS A 209 -5.83 9.15 3.27
CA HIS A 209 -6.35 7.81 3.56
C HIS A 209 -5.33 6.69 3.26
N LEU A 210 -4.05 6.94 3.57
CA LEU A 210 -2.98 5.97 3.39
C LEU A 210 -2.91 5.05 4.60
N ARG A 211 -2.90 3.75 4.35
CA ARG A 211 -2.81 2.75 5.40
C ARG A 211 -1.39 2.63 5.91
N SER A 212 -1.25 2.46 7.21
CA SER A 212 0.03 2.16 7.83
C SER A 212 -0.08 1.14 8.96
N VAL A 213 1.05 0.55 9.31
CA VAL A 213 1.27 -0.24 10.51
C VAL A 213 2.57 0.25 11.14
N VAL A 214 2.55 0.50 12.45
CA VAL A 214 3.75 0.86 13.21
C VAL A 214 4.24 -0.35 13.99
N ILE A 215 5.54 -0.59 13.91
CA ILE A 215 6.26 -1.62 14.63
C ILE A 215 7.23 -0.90 15.56
N ASN A 216 6.93 -0.95 16.85
CA ASN A 216 7.83 -0.48 17.89
C ASN A 216 9.00 -1.45 18.00
N THR A 217 10.19 -0.91 17.78
CA THR A 217 11.47 -1.63 17.88
C THR A 217 12.09 -1.54 19.29
N GLU A 218 11.55 -0.72 20.19
CA GLU A 218 11.93 -0.72 21.61
C GLU A 218 11.39 -1.95 22.34
N HIS A 219 12.08 -2.33 23.41
CA HIS A 219 11.59 -3.34 24.34
C HIS A 219 10.46 -2.75 25.18
N GLU A 220 9.43 -3.53 25.53
CA GLU A 220 8.25 -3.04 26.26
C GLU A 220 8.59 -2.40 27.61
N SER A 221 9.72 -2.78 28.22
CA SER A 221 10.23 -2.21 29.48
C SER A 221 10.93 -0.86 29.33
N LEU A 222 11.23 -0.44 28.09
CA LEU A 222 11.91 0.82 27.74
C LEU A 222 11.01 1.75 26.91
N ASP A 223 9.82 1.28 26.54
CA ASP A 223 8.88 1.97 25.66
C ASP A 223 8.45 3.32 26.26
N ARG A 224 8.86 4.40 25.61
CA ARG A 224 8.51 5.78 26.00
C ARG A 224 7.14 6.22 25.45
N GLY A 225 6.46 5.36 24.71
CA GLY A 225 5.15 5.63 24.10
C GLY A 225 5.21 6.44 22.80
N LEU A 226 6.41 6.77 22.30
CA LEU A 226 6.58 7.62 21.11
C LEU A 226 6.09 6.94 19.82
N ALA A 227 6.42 5.66 19.64
CA ALA A 227 5.92 4.88 18.51
C ALA A 227 4.38 4.75 18.54
N ARG A 228 3.78 4.65 19.73
CA ARG A 228 2.32 4.57 19.91
C ARG A 228 1.64 5.89 19.56
N GLU A 229 2.15 7.01 20.05
CA GLU A 229 1.63 8.35 19.70
C GLU A 229 1.66 8.57 18.18
N LEU A 230 2.75 8.19 17.52
CA LEU A 230 2.84 8.28 16.07
C LEU A 230 1.83 7.37 15.37
N ALA A 231 1.63 6.16 15.87
CA ALA A 231 0.65 5.22 15.35
C ALA A 231 -0.78 5.76 15.48
N ASP A 232 -1.10 6.36 16.62
CA ASP A 232 -2.40 7.00 16.87
C ASP A 232 -2.64 8.14 15.87
N ARG A 233 -1.61 8.95 15.59
CA ARG A 233 -1.70 10.05 14.62
C ARG A 233 -1.85 9.57 13.18
N LEU A 234 -1.26 8.42 12.87
CA LEU A 234 -1.39 7.71 11.60
C LEU A 234 -2.72 6.91 11.48
N GLU A 235 -3.56 6.85 12.52
CA GLU A 235 -4.73 5.96 12.62
C GLU A 235 -4.38 4.48 12.34
N SER A 236 -3.27 4.03 12.94
CA SER A 236 -2.71 2.70 12.72
C SER A 236 -2.44 1.94 14.00
N ASN A 237 -2.38 0.61 13.88
CA ASN A 237 -1.99 -0.23 15.01
C ASN A 237 -0.49 -0.15 15.27
N CYS A 238 -0.11 -0.17 16.55
CA CYS A 238 1.26 -0.27 17.01
C CYS A 238 1.53 -1.66 17.61
N TYR A 239 2.50 -2.39 17.04
CA TYR A 239 2.92 -3.72 17.51
C TYR A 239 4.34 -3.69 18.05
N SER A 240 4.68 -4.54 19.02
CA SER A 240 6.07 -4.74 19.45
C SER A 240 6.77 -5.75 18.55
N LEU A 241 8.10 -5.63 18.40
CA LEU A 241 8.91 -6.55 17.60
C LEU A 241 8.80 -8.02 18.07
N THR A 242 8.55 -8.24 19.36
CA THR A 242 8.38 -9.57 19.96
C THR A 242 7.02 -10.19 19.59
N ALA A 243 5.94 -9.41 19.64
CA ALA A 243 4.61 -9.86 19.23
C ALA A 243 4.59 -10.31 17.76
N ILE A 244 5.39 -9.65 16.94
CA ILE A 244 5.59 -9.93 15.50
C ILE A 244 6.33 -11.23 15.21
N ARG A 245 7.19 -11.68 16.13
CA ARG A 245 7.85 -12.99 16.03
C ARG A 245 6.92 -14.13 16.43
N ALA A 246 5.97 -13.86 17.33
CA ALA A 246 5.03 -14.84 17.87
C ALA A 246 3.80 -15.05 16.97
N ASP A 247 3.24 -13.98 16.44
CA ASP A 247 2.16 -14.02 15.45
C ASP A 247 2.73 -13.86 14.04
N ASN A 248 2.16 -14.53 13.03
CA ASN A 248 2.50 -14.25 11.63
C ASN A 248 2.13 -12.79 11.32
N LEU A 249 3.07 -11.85 11.46
CA LEU A 249 2.88 -10.42 11.22
C LEU A 249 2.22 -10.13 9.88
N TYR A 250 2.48 -10.96 8.87
CA TYR A 250 1.80 -10.87 7.59
C TYR A 250 0.29 -11.07 7.67
N GLU A 251 -0.23 -11.97 8.51
CA GLU A 251 -1.67 -12.14 8.72
C GLU A 251 -2.28 -10.93 9.43
N THR A 252 -1.53 -10.28 10.33
CA THR A 252 -1.92 -9.02 10.98
C THR A 252 -1.96 -7.87 9.98
N VAL A 253 -0.88 -7.67 9.23
CA VAL A 253 -0.77 -6.73 8.10
C VAL A 253 -1.88 -6.97 7.08
N ARG A 254 -2.18 -8.24 6.77
CA ARG A 254 -3.25 -8.63 5.85
C ARG A 254 -4.63 -8.28 6.39
N ARG A 255 -4.87 -8.40 7.69
CA ARG A 255 -6.13 -8.00 8.30
C ARG A 255 -6.36 -6.50 8.06
N GLU A 256 -5.30 -5.69 8.18
CA GLU A 256 -5.33 -4.26 7.87
C GLU A 256 -5.44 -3.95 6.36
N MET A 257 -4.89 -4.80 5.48
CA MET A 257 -5.04 -4.66 4.02
C MET A 257 -6.44 -5.02 3.51
N ASN A 258 -7.21 -5.82 4.26
CA ASN A 258 -8.58 -6.21 3.86
C ASN A 258 -9.67 -5.43 4.61
N ARG A 259 -9.29 -4.58 5.56
CA ARG A 259 -10.19 -3.61 6.21
C ARG A 259 -10.54 -2.47 5.25
#